data_AF-A0A8H9H7W7-F1
#
_entry.id   AF-A0A8H9H7W7-F1
#
_cell.length_a   1.000
_cell.length_b   1.000
_cell.length_c   1.000
_cell.angle_alpha   90.00
_cell.angle_beta   90.00
_cell.angle_gamma   90.00
#
_symmetry.space_group_name_H-M   'P 1'
#
loop_
_entity.id
_entity.type
_entity.pdbx_description
1 polymer ?
#
loop_
_entity_poly.entity_id
_entity_poly.type
_entity_poly.pdbx_seq_one_letter_code
_entity_poly.pdbx_strand_id
1 'polypeptide(L)'
;MGFADVDDDEVRFTRQDADALRAIADLIDSEEDRRPGPDGPGGLSTSAILELLRAQSYTMDRLVLWQLETLVADVGQRLGLDDTSARLVVLDHINEITAPLTDQLIYVWRRHLASLLDRTDAEISRRGIERVGPDYYPLVRSLGFVDIVSFTQRAQTMSRMELSTMLDDFETTARDVITSRGARVVKTIGDAVMYISDDLTIAADVVTSLVDELQSELDEILVRASLVEGRVVSRSGDVFGPPVNLASRLVDTAEPGGIRMDQATARALMASPVALRYRVRQCHDVVAKGMGNVTPWSLERA
;
A
#
# COMPACT_ATOMS: atom_id res chain seq x y z
N MET A 1 7.93 8.94 -19.61
CA MET A 1 8.28 9.94 -18.59
C MET A 1 7.05 10.63 -18.00
N GLY A 2 5.93 10.70 -18.73
CA GLY A 2 4.66 11.29 -18.25
C GLY A 2 4.68 12.81 -18.12
N PHE A 3 5.55 13.44 -18.90
CA PHE A 3 5.45 14.86 -19.21
C PHE A 3 4.32 15.10 -20.22
N ALA A 4 3.89 16.36 -20.35
CA ALA A 4 2.90 16.73 -21.35
C ALA A 4 3.39 16.37 -22.76
N ASP A 5 2.45 15.94 -23.61
CA ASP A 5 2.72 15.78 -25.04
C ASP A 5 3.00 17.17 -25.64
N VAL A 6 4.01 17.22 -26.50
CA VAL A 6 4.49 18.44 -27.17
C VAL A 6 4.58 18.15 -28.65
N ASP A 7 4.35 19.15 -29.48
CA ASP A 7 4.52 19.02 -30.93
C ASP A 7 6.00 18.73 -31.26
N ASP A 8 6.24 17.98 -32.35
CA ASP A 8 7.58 17.48 -32.72
C ASP A 8 8.64 18.60 -32.87
N ASP A 9 8.21 19.81 -33.19
CA ASP A 9 9.00 21.00 -33.42
C ASP A 9 9.14 21.92 -32.20
N GLU A 10 8.53 21.58 -31.07
CA GLU A 10 8.59 22.38 -29.84
C GLU A 10 9.78 21.99 -28.93
N VAL A 11 10.66 22.95 -28.63
CA VAL A 11 11.81 22.73 -27.75
C VAL A 11 11.39 22.82 -26.28
N ARG A 12 10.91 21.70 -25.72
CA ARG A 12 10.43 21.60 -24.33
C ARG A 12 11.28 20.71 -23.42
N PHE A 13 12.13 19.86 -23.98
CA PHE A 13 12.99 18.94 -23.21
C PHE A 13 14.42 19.44 -23.09
N THR A 14 15.02 19.22 -21.93
CA THR A 14 16.43 19.52 -21.65
C THR A 14 17.35 18.41 -22.14
N ARG A 15 18.67 18.67 -22.17
CA ARG A 15 19.67 17.61 -22.42
C ARG A 15 19.60 16.49 -21.38
N GLN A 16 19.34 16.86 -20.12
CA GLN A 16 19.23 15.90 -19.03
C GLN A 16 18.04 14.95 -19.21
N ASP A 17 16.91 15.46 -19.74
CA ASP A 17 15.75 14.62 -20.07
C ASP A 17 16.09 13.59 -21.15
N ALA A 18 16.82 14.02 -22.19
CA ALA A 18 17.27 13.13 -23.27
C ALA A 18 18.29 12.10 -22.77
N ASP A 19 19.24 12.50 -21.93
CA ASP A 19 20.26 11.62 -21.35
C ASP A 19 19.62 10.55 -20.44
N ALA A 20 18.63 10.94 -19.62
CA ALA A 20 17.87 10.02 -18.78
C ALA A 20 17.09 8.98 -19.61
N LEU A 21 16.48 9.40 -20.72
CA LEU A 21 15.77 8.48 -21.60
C LEU A 21 16.72 7.50 -22.30
N ARG A 22 17.90 7.95 -22.75
CA ARG A 22 18.91 7.08 -23.37
C ARG A 22 19.43 6.02 -22.38
N ALA A 23 19.72 6.41 -21.14
CA ALA A 23 20.20 5.48 -20.13
C ALA A 23 19.22 4.33 -19.85
N ILE A 24 17.91 4.58 -19.95
CA ILE A 24 16.88 3.54 -19.82
C ILE A 24 16.68 2.77 -21.12
N ALA A 25 16.83 3.41 -22.28
CA ALA A 25 16.77 2.74 -23.57
C ALA A 25 17.90 1.70 -23.75
N ASP A 26 19.06 1.90 -23.13
CA ASP A 26 20.18 0.94 -23.12
C ASP A 26 19.83 -0.38 -22.40
N LEU A 27 18.73 -0.43 -21.64
CA LEU A 27 18.20 -1.66 -21.03
C LEU A 27 17.33 -2.48 -22.00
N ILE A 28 16.92 -1.92 -23.14
CA ILE A 28 16.13 -2.63 -24.16
C ILE A 28 17.03 -3.64 -24.85
N ASP A 29 16.59 -4.90 -24.93
CA ASP A 29 17.28 -5.86 -25.79
C ASP A 29 17.08 -5.46 -27.26
N SER A 30 18.18 -5.12 -27.96
CA SER A 30 18.13 -4.82 -29.39
C SER A 30 17.85 -6.05 -30.25
N GLU A 31 18.02 -7.26 -29.69
CA GLU A 31 17.75 -8.53 -30.35
C GLU A 31 16.66 -9.29 -29.58
N GLU A 32 15.41 -9.17 -30.03
CA GLU A 32 14.20 -9.84 -29.48
C GLU A 32 14.31 -11.39 -29.35
N ASP A 33 15.40 -11.99 -29.82
CA ASP A 33 15.62 -13.42 -30.04
C ASP A 33 16.67 -14.07 -29.11
N ARG A 34 17.31 -13.31 -28.20
CA ARG A 34 18.31 -13.87 -27.28
C ARG A 34 17.63 -14.61 -26.12
N ARG A 35 17.38 -15.91 -26.32
CA ARG A 35 17.01 -16.83 -25.23
C ARG A 35 17.97 -16.66 -24.04
N PRO A 36 17.49 -16.81 -22.79
CA PRO A 36 18.33 -16.64 -21.60
C PRO A 36 19.61 -17.46 -21.72
N GLY A 37 20.74 -16.78 -21.61
CA GLY A 37 22.09 -17.35 -21.74
C GLY A 37 22.75 -17.54 -20.37
N PRO A 38 23.98 -18.09 -20.33
CA PRO A 38 24.74 -18.29 -19.10
C PRO A 38 25.10 -16.99 -18.36
N ASP A 39 25.07 -15.84 -19.05
CA ASP A 39 25.46 -14.53 -18.50
C ASP A 39 24.30 -13.71 -17.92
N GLY A 40 23.05 -14.18 -18.01
CA GLY A 40 21.89 -13.49 -17.44
C GLY A 40 20.58 -13.67 -18.23
N PRO A 41 19.47 -13.08 -17.74
CA PRO A 41 18.12 -13.29 -18.27
C PRO A 41 17.84 -12.66 -19.66
N GLY A 42 18.78 -11.93 -20.26
CA GLY A 42 18.56 -11.12 -21.48
C GLY A 42 18.22 -9.66 -21.15
N GLY A 43 18.05 -8.81 -22.18
CA GLY A 43 17.57 -7.43 -22.00
C GLY A 43 16.06 -7.36 -21.72
N LEU A 44 15.55 -6.16 -21.43
CA LEU A 44 14.12 -5.95 -21.20
C LEU A 44 13.38 -5.68 -22.53
N SER A 45 12.10 -6.07 -22.60
CA SER A 45 11.26 -5.65 -23.73
C SER A 45 10.92 -4.16 -23.64
N THR A 46 10.67 -3.53 -24.80
CA THR A 46 10.20 -2.14 -24.87
C THR A 46 8.94 -1.92 -24.05
N SER A 47 8.01 -2.88 -24.06
CA SER A 47 6.78 -2.82 -23.27
C SER A 47 7.05 -2.78 -21.76
N ALA A 48 7.98 -3.61 -21.26
CA ALA A 48 8.35 -3.64 -19.84
C ALA A 48 8.98 -2.31 -19.41
N ILE A 49 9.85 -1.73 -20.24
CA ILE A 49 10.48 -0.43 -19.95
C ILE A 49 9.45 0.70 -19.94
N LEU A 50 8.51 0.71 -20.89
CA LEU A 50 7.42 1.71 -20.89
C LEU A 50 6.51 1.56 -19.66
N GLU A 51 6.27 0.34 -19.18
CA GLU A 51 5.53 0.12 -17.93
C GLU A 51 6.28 0.62 -16.71
N LEU A 52 7.60 0.37 -16.61
CA LEU A 52 8.45 0.88 -15.53
C LEU A 52 8.47 2.42 -15.51
N LEU A 53 8.67 3.05 -16.66
CA LEU A 53 8.64 4.51 -16.81
C LEU A 53 7.30 5.11 -16.43
N ARG A 54 6.19 4.43 -16.78
CA ARG A 54 4.84 4.86 -16.41
C ARG A 54 4.60 4.76 -14.92
N ALA A 55 5.03 3.66 -14.29
CA ALA A 55 4.93 3.49 -12.84
C ALA A 55 5.74 4.57 -12.09
N GLN A 56 6.98 4.83 -12.54
CA GLN A 56 7.82 5.88 -11.98
C GLN A 56 7.14 7.24 -12.08
N SER A 57 6.68 7.62 -13.27
CA SER A 57 6.01 8.91 -13.50
C SER A 57 4.78 9.08 -12.61
N TYR A 58 3.91 8.08 -12.57
CA TYR A 58 2.68 8.10 -11.77
C TYR A 58 2.97 8.29 -10.27
N THR A 59 4.01 7.65 -9.75
CA THR A 59 4.40 7.81 -8.34
C THR A 59 5.08 9.15 -8.07
N MET A 60 5.96 9.61 -8.97
CA MET A 60 6.72 10.84 -8.77
C MET A 60 5.80 12.07 -8.81
N ASP A 61 4.82 12.13 -9.72
CA ASP A 61 3.86 13.24 -9.80
C ASP A 61 3.15 13.49 -8.45
N ARG A 62 2.64 12.42 -7.83
CA ARG A 62 1.98 12.50 -6.52
C ARG A 62 2.95 12.82 -5.39
N LEU A 63 4.16 12.27 -5.43
CA LEU A 63 5.18 12.49 -4.41
C LEU A 63 5.61 13.95 -4.37
N VAL A 64 5.95 14.53 -5.52
CA VAL A 64 6.44 15.92 -5.58
C VAL A 64 5.34 16.92 -5.20
N LEU A 65 4.08 16.65 -5.58
CA LEU A 65 2.95 17.46 -5.15
C LEU A 65 2.80 17.44 -3.62
N TRP A 66 2.84 16.25 -3.01
CA TRP A 66 2.72 16.13 -1.57
C TRP A 66 3.89 16.80 -0.82
N GLN A 67 5.11 16.63 -1.31
CA GLN A 67 6.28 17.31 -0.75
C GLN A 67 6.14 18.83 -0.83
N LEU A 68 5.70 19.37 -1.97
CA LEU A 68 5.48 20.82 -2.14
C LEU A 68 4.42 21.34 -1.17
N GLU A 69 3.26 20.70 -1.11
CA GLU A 69 2.15 21.13 -0.23
C GLU A 69 2.54 21.02 1.25
N THR A 70 3.32 20.01 1.63
CA THR A 70 3.85 19.87 3.00
C THR A 70 4.80 21.02 3.36
N LEU A 71 5.70 21.39 2.44
CA LEU A 71 6.62 22.51 2.64
C LEU A 71 5.88 23.84 2.74
N VAL A 72 4.87 24.06 1.88
CA VAL A 72 4.03 25.26 1.92
C VAL A 72 3.27 25.34 3.24
N ALA A 73 2.70 24.24 3.71
CA ALA A 73 2.00 24.18 5.00
C ALA A 73 2.94 24.48 6.18
N ASP A 74 4.14 23.87 6.23
CA ASP A 74 5.15 24.16 7.27
C ASP A 74 5.54 25.64 7.26
N VAL A 75 5.90 26.18 6.10
CA VAL A 75 6.35 27.56 5.96
C VAL A 75 5.23 28.54 6.35
N GLY A 76 4.01 28.30 5.89
CA GLY A 76 2.83 29.09 6.24
C GLY A 76 2.61 29.13 7.75
N GLN A 77 2.62 27.96 8.41
CA GLN A 77 2.40 27.85 9.84
C GLN A 77 3.55 28.46 10.66
N ARG A 78 4.80 28.09 10.33
CA ARG A 78 5.99 28.47 11.10
C ARG A 78 6.33 29.95 10.99
N LEU A 79 6.05 30.56 9.83
CA LEU A 79 6.33 31.98 9.58
C LEU A 79 5.08 32.88 9.71
N GLY A 80 3.90 32.31 9.95
CA GLY A 80 2.65 33.06 10.05
C GLY A 80 2.28 33.74 8.73
N LEU A 81 2.58 33.10 7.60
CA LEU A 81 2.37 33.64 6.26
C LEU A 81 1.02 33.19 5.70
N ASP A 82 0.44 34.03 4.84
CA ASP A 82 -0.63 33.57 3.96
C ASP A 82 -0.10 32.59 2.91
N ASP A 83 -1.03 31.87 2.32
CA ASP A 83 -0.80 30.83 1.33
C ASP A 83 0.08 31.25 0.13
N THR A 84 -0.13 32.47 -0.38
CA THR A 84 0.63 32.98 -1.54
C THR A 84 2.07 33.30 -1.12
N SER A 85 2.23 33.98 0.02
CA SER A 85 3.54 34.31 0.57
C SER A 85 4.35 33.06 0.92
N ALA A 86 3.73 32.03 1.49
CA ALA A 86 4.38 30.75 1.79
C ALA A 86 4.88 30.05 0.52
N ARG A 87 4.06 30.00 -0.54
CA ARG A 87 4.46 29.46 -1.84
C ARG A 87 5.66 30.19 -2.45
N LEU A 88 5.67 31.53 -2.40
CA LEU A 88 6.79 32.32 -2.91
C LEU A 88 8.10 32.00 -2.16
N VAL A 89 8.05 31.86 -0.84
CA VAL A 89 9.22 31.48 -0.03
C VAL A 89 9.73 30.09 -0.41
N VAL A 90 8.84 29.11 -0.58
CA VAL A 90 9.22 27.75 -0.99
C VAL A 90 9.85 27.75 -2.39
N LEU A 91 9.30 28.52 -3.33
CA LEU A 91 9.86 28.64 -4.69
C LEU A 91 11.27 29.26 -4.68
N ASP A 92 11.51 30.26 -3.83
CA ASP A 92 12.80 30.95 -3.70
C ASP A 92 13.89 30.01 -3.14
N HIS A 93 13.51 29.05 -2.29
CA HIS A 93 14.44 28.11 -1.62
C HIS A 93 14.40 26.68 -2.19
N ILE A 94 13.69 26.44 -3.29
CA ILE A 94 13.45 25.08 -3.80
C ILE A 94 14.75 24.34 -4.14
N ASN A 95 15.78 25.06 -4.60
CA ASN A 95 17.07 24.48 -4.97
C ASN A 95 17.82 23.91 -3.76
N GLU A 96 17.69 24.55 -2.59
CA GLU A 96 18.31 24.09 -1.34
C GLU A 96 17.61 22.83 -0.80
N ILE A 97 16.30 22.73 -1.04
CA ILE A 97 15.45 21.63 -0.56
C ILE A 97 15.56 20.40 -1.48
N THR A 98 15.70 20.61 -2.78
CA THR A 98 15.63 19.52 -3.79
C THR A 98 16.75 18.49 -3.63
N ALA A 99 17.98 18.92 -3.32
CA ALA A 99 19.12 17.99 -3.21
C ALA A 99 18.96 16.97 -2.06
N PRO A 100 18.71 17.39 -0.79
CA PRO A 100 18.43 16.45 0.30
C PRO A 100 17.25 15.51 0.02
N LEU A 101 16.18 16.00 -0.60
CA LEU A 101 15.02 15.18 -0.95
C LEU A 101 15.36 14.13 -2.02
N THR A 102 16.21 14.47 -2.98
CA THR A 102 16.68 13.54 -4.02
C THR A 102 17.55 12.43 -3.43
N ASP A 103 18.48 12.77 -2.54
CA ASP A 103 19.33 11.78 -1.86
C ASP A 103 18.50 10.82 -1.01
N GLN A 104 17.53 11.38 -0.27
CA GLN A 104 16.61 10.59 0.54
C GLN A 104 15.75 9.66 -0.33
N LEU A 105 15.26 10.13 -1.48
CA LEU A 105 14.50 9.32 -2.42
C LEU A 105 15.31 8.11 -2.92
N ILE A 106 16.56 8.33 -3.33
CA ILE A 106 17.44 7.25 -3.81
C ILE A 106 17.71 6.24 -2.69
N TYR A 107 18.01 6.71 -1.48
CA TYR A 107 18.26 5.85 -0.32
C TYR A 107 17.04 4.99 0.02
N VAL A 108 15.87 5.63 0.18
CA VAL A 108 14.62 4.94 0.53
C VAL A 108 14.22 3.94 -0.54
N TRP A 109 14.30 4.31 -1.83
CA TRP A 109 14.04 3.39 -2.93
C TRP A 109 14.94 2.16 -2.88
N ARG A 110 16.26 2.33 -2.69
CA ARG A 110 17.22 1.22 -2.56
C ARG A 110 16.88 0.32 -1.38
N ARG A 111 16.51 0.90 -0.23
CA ARG A 111 16.16 0.14 0.98
C ARG A 111 14.90 -0.69 0.78
N HIS A 112 13.88 -0.12 0.14
CA HIS A 112 12.66 -0.86 -0.20
C HIS A 112 12.91 -1.97 -1.21
N LEU A 113 13.75 -1.72 -2.23
CA LEU A 113 14.13 -2.75 -3.20
C LEU A 113 14.83 -3.93 -2.50
N ALA A 114 15.81 -3.66 -1.64
CA ALA A 114 16.50 -4.71 -0.87
C ALA A 114 15.51 -5.54 -0.01
N SER A 115 14.61 -4.86 0.71
CA SER A 115 13.58 -5.53 1.52
C SER A 115 12.63 -6.41 0.68
N LEU A 116 12.25 -5.95 -0.53
CA LEU A 116 11.42 -6.72 -1.44
C LEU A 116 12.15 -7.95 -1.99
N LEU A 117 13.44 -7.81 -2.32
CA LEU A 117 14.28 -8.92 -2.80
C LEU A 117 14.46 -9.98 -1.71
N ASP A 118 14.78 -9.59 -0.47
CA ASP A 118 14.92 -10.50 0.67
C ASP A 118 13.63 -11.31 0.90
N ARG A 119 12.46 -10.64 0.85
CA ARG A 119 11.15 -11.28 0.99
C ARG A 119 10.85 -12.23 -0.16
N THR A 120 11.17 -11.83 -1.39
CA THR A 120 10.95 -12.64 -2.59
C THR A 120 11.80 -13.92 -2.54
N ASP A 121 13.07 -13.81 -2.12
CA ASP A 121 13.95 -14.96 -1.96
C ASP A 121 13.43 -15.95 -0.89
N ALA A 122 12.96 -15.43 0.25
CA ALA A 122 12.33 -16.23 1.29
C ALA A 122 11.02 -16.88 0.83
N GLU A 123 10.24 -16.23 -0.04
CA GLU A 123 9.03 -16.79 -0.65
C GLU A 123 9.37 -17.91 -1.65
N ILE A 124 10.35 -17.70 -2.53
CA ILE A 124 10.82 -18.71 -3.50
C ILE A 124 11.35 -19.95 -2.77
N SER A 125 12.12 -19.76 -1.71
CA SER A 125 12.68 -20.86 -0.90
C SER A 125 11.59 -21.72 -0.23
N ARG A 126 10.45 -21.12 0.14
CA ARG A 126 9.31 -21.83 0.74
C ARG A 126 8.42 -22.54 -0.29
N ARG A 127 8.40 -22.08 -1.54
CA ARG A 127 7.49 -22.53 -2.63
C ARG A 127 7.88 -23.84 -3.33
N GLY A 128 8.87 -24.60 -2.84
CA GLY A 128 9.44 -25.80 -3.47
C GLY A 128 8.54 -26.46 -4.54
N ILE A 129 8.83 -26.18 -5.82
CA ILE A 129 8.19 -26.74 -7.03
C ILE A 129 6.64 -26.86 -6.95
N GLU A 130 5.93 -25.88 -6.39
CA GLU A 130 4.50 -25.76 -6.69
C GLU A 130 4.34 -25.38 -8.16
N ARG A 131 3.99 -26.37 -9.00
CA ARG A 131 3.57 -26.16 -10.39
C ARG A 131 2.26 -25.37 -10.40
N VAL A 132 2.38 -24.05 -10.39
CA VAL A 132 1.27 -23.13 -10.60
C VAL A 132 0.78 -23.33 -12.04
N GLY A 133 -0.46 -23.82 -12.21
CA GLY A 133 -1.11 -23.85 -13.51
C GLY A 133 -1.35 -22.44 -14.05
N PRO A 134 -1.50 -22.25 -15.38
CA PRO A 134 -1.58 -20.93 -16.03
C PRO A 134 -2.74 -20.03 -15.54
N ASP A 135 -3.74 -20.60 -14.87
CA ASP A 135 -4.96 -19.90 -14.45
C ASP A 135 -4.95 -19.39 -13.00
N TYR A 136 -3.87 -19.60 -12.24
CA TYR A 136 -3.79 -19.17 -10.84
C TYR A 136 -3.07 -17.84 -10.68
N TYR A 137 -3.61 -16.97 -9.82
CA TYR A 137 -2.92 -15.75 -9.43
C TYR A 137 -1.57 -16.08 -8.73
N PRO A 138 -0.50 -15.33 -9.03
CA PRO A 138 0.87 -15.77 -8.78
C PRO A 138 1.33 -15.62 -7.32
N LEU A 139 0.65 -14.81 -6.51
CA LEU A 139 1.08 -14.41 -5.17
C LEU A 139 0.05 -14.81 -4.12
N VAL A 140 0.45 -15.61 -3.12
CA VAL A 140 -0.36 -15.82 -1.90
C VAL A 140 -0.08 -14.65 -0.98
N ARG A 141 -1.11 -13.90 -0.58
CA ARG A 141 -0.99 -12.75 0.30
C ARG A 141 -2.08 -12.77 1.35
N SER A 142 -1.71 -12.32 2.55
CA SER A 142 -2.63 -12.05 3.64
C SER A 142 -2.96 -10.55 3.64
N LEU A 143 -4.22 -10.20 3.48
CA LEU A 143 -4.68 -8.83 3.33
C LEU A 143 -5.95 -8.59 4.13
N GLY A 144 -6.24 -7.32 4.38
CA GLY A 144 -7.45 -6.95 5.08
C GLY A 144 -7.79 -5.48 4.93
N PHE A 145 -8.96 -5.15 5.45
CA PHE A 145 -9.43 -3.76 5.57
C PHE A 145 -9.58 -3.42 7.04
N VAL A 146 -9.27 -2.19 7.40
CA VAL A 146 -9.64 -1.58 8.68
C VAL A 146 -10.47 -0.36 8.36
N ASP A 147 -11.65 -0.25 8.96
CA ASP A 147 -12.69 0.72 8.62
C ASP A 147 -13.21 1.41 9.89
N ILE A 148 -13.39 2.73 9.85
CA ILE A 148 -13.93 3.49 10.98
C ILE A 148 -15.45 3.25 11.08
N VAL A 149 -15.90 2.83 12.26
CA VAL A 149 -17.32 2.60 12.52
C VAL A 149 -18.10 3.91 12.49
N SER A 150 -19.22 3.91 11.76
CA SER A 150 -20.16 5.04 11.71
C SER A 150 -19.53 6.37 11.29
N PHE A 151 -18.45 6.33 10.50
CA PHE A 151 -17.76 7.52 10.01
C PHE A 151 -18.72 8.54 9.41
N THR A 152 -19.61 8.11 8.52
CA THR A 152 -20.59 8.99 7.85
C THR A 152 -21.49 9.74 8.83
N GLN A 153 -21.82 9.13 9.99
CA GLN A 153 -22.64 9.77 11.00
C GLN A 153 -21.83 10.74 11.87
N ARG A 154 -20.60 10.35 12.28
CA ARG A 154 -19.68 11.23 13.03
C ARG A 154 -19.28 12.46 12.21
N ALA A 155 -18.99 12.27 10.92
CA ALA A 155 -18.59 13.32 10.00
C ALA A 155 -19.66 14.41 9.81
N GLN A 156 -20.95 14.10 10.01
CA GLN A 156 -22.02 15.10 9.93
C GLN A 156 -22.07 16.04 11.14
N THR A 157 -21.55 15.61 12.27
CA THR A 157 -21.56 16.37 13.54
C THR A 157 -20.25 17.08 13.83
N MET A 158 -19.18 16.71 13.13
CA MET A 158 -17.84 17.28 13.28
C MET A 158 -17.65 18.52 12.39
N SER A 159 -16.86 19.47 12.88
CA SER A 159 -16.28 20.49 12.02
C SER A 159 -15.31 19.89 11.02
N ARG A 160 -15.01 20.62 9.94
CA ARG A 160 -14.02 20.18 8.94
C ARG A 160 -12.65 19.91 9.55
N MET A 161 -12.26 20.68 10.56
CA MET A 161 -10.96 20.55 11.22
C MET A 161 -10.90 19.27 12.06
N GLU A 162 -11.91 19.04 12.90
CA GLU A 162 -12.01 17.81 13.72
C GLU A 162 -12.04 16.55 12.86
N LEU A 163 -12.76 16.57 11.75
CA LEU A 163 -12.81 15.45 10.82
C LEU A 163 -11.45 15.19 10.16
N SER A 164 -10.74 16.25 9.76
CA SER A 164 -9.40 16.14 9.18
C SER A 164 -8.42 15.55 10.18
N THR A 165 -8.39 16.07 11.41
CA THR A 165 -7.52 15.57 12.47
C THR A 165 -7.78 14.09 12.77
N MET A 166 -9.05 13.70 12.91
CA MET A 166 -9.40 12.29 13.14
C MET A 166 -8.93 11.36 12.01
N LEU A 167 -9.06 11.80 10.75
CA LEU A 167 -8.58 11.01 9.60
C LEU A 167 -7.05 10.94 9.56
N ASP A 168 -6.36 12.05 9.84
CA ASP A 168 -4.90 12.11 9.88
C ASP A 168 -4.34 11.22 11.00
N ASP A 169 -4.96 11.22 12.18
CA ASP A 169 -4.59 10.37 13.32
C ASP A 169 -4.80 8.89 12.97
N PHE A 170 -5.97 8.55 12.43
CA PHE A 170 -6.27 7.18 11.97
C PHE A 170 -5.26 6.70 10.91
N GLU A 171 -4.99 7.51 9.88
CA GLU A 171 -4.05 7.14 8.82
C GLU A 171 -2.61 7.02 9.34
N THR A 172 -2.20 7.89 10.27
CA THR A 172 -0.86 7.87 10.87
C THR A 172 -0.67 6.62 11.71
N THR A 173 -1.58 6.35 12.66
CA THR A 173 -1.53 5.14 13.50
C THR A 173 -1.59 3.87 12.65
N ALA A 174 -2.45 3.82 11.63
CA ALA A 174 -2.48 2.68 10.71
C ALA A 174 -1.16 2.48 9.98
N ARG A 175 -0.58 3.55 9.43
CA ARG A 175 0.70 3.48 8.70
C ARG A 175 1.84 3.02 9.62
N ASP A 176 1.91 3.52 10.84
CA ASP A 176 2.97 3.19 11.80
C ASP A 176 2.87 1.74 12.27
N VAL A 177 1.68 1.27 12.65
CA VAL A 177 1.45 -0.12 13.09
C VAL A 177 1.75 -1.11 11.97
N ILE A 178 1.24 -0.84 10.76
CA ILE A 178 1.39 -1.72 9.60
C ILE A 178 2.86 -1.83 9.18
N THR A 179 3.56 -0.69 9.06
CA THR A 179 4.93 -0.69 8.54
C THR A 179 5.95 -1.19 9.55
N SER A 180 5.80 -0.86 10.84
CA SER A 180 6.69 -1.33 11.92
C SER A 180 6.75 -2.85 12.06
N ARG A 181 5.68 -3.55 11.66
CA ARG A 181 5.58 -5.02 11.69
C ARG A 181 5.91 -5.70 10.36
N GLY A 182 6.30 -4.95 9.34
CA GLY A 182 6.73 -5.48 8.04
C GLY A 182 5.60 -5.75 7.04
N ALA A 183 4.38 -5.27 7.32
CA ALA A 183 3.30 -5.23 6.35
C ALA A 183 3.32 -3.90 5.56
N ARG A 184 2.40 -3.75 4.61
CA ARG A 184 2.32 -2.57 3.73
C ARG A 184 0.89 -2.05 3.64
N VAL A 185 0.75 -0.73 3.72
CA VAL A 185 -0.47 -0.03 3.31
C VAL A 185 -0.56 -0.06 1.78
N VAL A 186 -1.62 -0.65 1.24
CA VAL A 186 -1.87 -0.67 -0.21
C VAL A 186 -2.45 0.68 -0.63
N LYS A 187 -3.53 1.10 0.02
CA LYS A 187 -4.25 2.35 -0.24
C LYS A 187 -5.16 2.70 0.93
N THR A 188 -5.48 3.99 1.03
CA THR A 188 -6.58 4.50 1.85
C THR A 188 -7.79 4.76 0.95
N ILE A 189 -8.99 4.50 1.48
CA ILE A 189 -10.27 4.66 0.79
C ILE A 189 -11.19 5.43 1.73
N GLY A 190 -11.00 6.75 1.80
CA GLY A 190 -11.71 7.58 2.78
C GLY A 190 -11.32 7.19 4.21
N ASP A 191 -12.25 6.58 4.92
CA ASP A 191 -12.17 6.12 6.31
C ASP A 191 -11.69 4.68 6.47
N ALA A 192 -11.29 4.03 5.37
CA ALA A 192 -10.77 2.67 5.38
C ALA A 192 -9.31 2.58 4.92
N VAL A 193 -8.54 1.70 5.54
CA VAL A 193 -7.16 1.34 5.15
C VAL A 193 -7.15 -0.10 4.65
N MET A 194 -6.58 -0.31 3.46
CA MET A 194 -6.26 -1.66 2.97
C MET A 194 -4.80 -1.97 3.26
N TYR A 195 -4.55 -3.06 3.97
CA TYR A 195 -3.20 -3.55 4.28
C TYR A 195 -2.92 -4.91 3.65
N ILE A 196 -1.63 -5.21 3.44
CA ILE A 196 -1.18 -6.49 2.88
C ILE A 196 0.14 -6.94 3.51
N SER A 197 0.27 -8.25 3.65
CA SER A 197 1.45 -8.97 4.14
C SER A 197 1.70 -10.20 3.27
N ASP A 198 2.97 -10.58 3.16
CA ASP A 198 3.38 -11.85 2.55
C ASP A 198 3.28 -13.03 3.53
N ASP A 199 2.98 -12.76 4.80
CA ASP A 199 2.92 -13.74 5.89
C ASP A 199 1.66 -13.55 6.75
N LEU A 200 0.90 -14.63 6.94
CA LEU A 200 -0.34 -14.63 7.71
C LEU A 200 -0.14 -14.29 9.19
N THR A 201 0.98 -14.71 9.79
CA THR A 201 1.25 -14.45 11.21
C THR A 201 1.55 -12.98 11.46
N ILE A 202 2.27 -12.33 10.53
CA ILE A 202 2.47 -10.88 10.52
C ILE A 202 1.14 -10.15 10.31
N ALA A 203 0.32 -10.61 9.37
CA ALA A 203 -0.97 -9.98 9.09
C ALA A 203 -1.91 -10.02 10.30
N ALA A 204 -1.96 -11.16 11.01
CA ALA A 204 -2.73 -11.32 12.24
C ALA A 204 -2.23 -10.39 13.37
N ASP A 205 -0.91 -10.23 13.51
CA ASP A 205 -0.32 -9.34 14.52
C ASP A 205 -0.59 -7.86 14.19
N VAL A 206 -0.51 -7.48 12.91
CA VAL A 206 -0.82 -6.14 12.41
C VAL A 206 -2.26 -5.78 12.69
N VAL A 207 -3.22 -6.61 12.27
CA VAL A 207 -4.65 -6.25 12.38
C VAL A 207 -5.13 -6.22 13.82
N THR A 208 -4.65 -7.13 14.67
CA THR A 208 -4.98 -7.12 16.11
C THR A 208 -4.35 -5.92 16.80
N SER A 209 -3.07 -5.63 16.56
CA SER A 209 -2.42 -4.46 17.15
C SER A 209 -3.07 -3.16 16.71
N LEU A 210 -3.47 -3.05 15.43
CA LEU A 210 -4.07 -1.85 14.89
C LEU A 210 -5.44 -1.57 15.52
N VAL A 211 -6.25 -2.61 15.70
CA VAL A 211 -7.53 -2.48 16.44
C VAL A 211 -7.26 -2.12 17.89
N ASP A 212 -6.33 -2.79 18.57
CA ASP A 212 -5.99 -2.52 19.97
C ASP A 212 -5.53 -1.06 20.17
N GLU A 213 -4.66 -0.55 19.31
CA GLU A 213 -4.05 0.78 19.43
C GLU A 213 -5.07 1.90 19.19
N LEU A 214 -5.84 1.81 18.10
CA LEU A 214 -6.89 2.79 17.77
C LEU A 214 -8.03 2.84 18.80
N GLN A 215 -8.24 1.75 19.54
CA GLN A 215 -9.23 1.67 20.60
C GLN A 215 -8.68 2.02 22.00
N SER A 216 -7.36 2.19 22.14
CA SER A 216 -6.73 2.52 23.42
C SER A 216 -6.53 4.01 23.65
N GLU A 217 -6.70 4.83 22.61
CA GLU A 217 -6.51 6.28 22.66
C GLU A 217 -7.68 7.00 23.34
N LEU A 218 -7.42 8.18 23.92
CA LEU A 218 -8.40 8.97 24.68
C LEU A 218 -9.63 9.39 23.85
N ASP A 219 -9.48 9.48 22.52
CA ASP A 219 -10.53 9.79 21.54
C ASP A 219 -10.93 8.54 20.72
N GLU A 220 -11.00 7.37 21.38
CA GLU A 220 -11.30 6.04 20.84
C GLU A 220 -11.89 6.04 19.41
N ILE A 221 -11.04 5.69 18.44
CA ILE A 221 -11.49 5.49 17.06
C ILE A 221 -11.99 4.05 16.98
N LEU A 222 -13.30 3.89 17.16
CA LEU A 222 -13.95 2.59 16.97
C LEU A 222 -13.77 2.14 15.52
N VAL A 223 -12.95 1.13 15.34
CA VAL A 223 -12.70 0.50 14.04
C VAL A 223 -13.26 -0.92 14.00
N ARG A 224 -13.44 -1.42 12.80
CA ARG A 224 -13.75 -2.82 12.52
C ARG A 224 -12.83 -3.30 11.41
N ALA A 225 -12.48 -4.58 11.41
CA ALA A 225 -11.44 -5.07 10.52
C ALA A 225 -11.72 -6.44 9.91
N SER A 226 -10.97 -6.76 8.86
CA SER A 226 -10.95 -8.09 8.25
C SER A 226 -9.52 -8.59 8.00
N LEU A 227 -9.40 -9.91 7.84
CA LEU A 227 -8.17 -10.59 7.44
C LEU A 227 -8.51 -11.80 6.56
N VAL A 228 -7.94 -11.85 5.36
CA VAL A 228 -8.11 -12.93 4.39
C VAL A 228 -6.77 -13.25 3.76
N GLU A 229 -6.40 -14.52 3.73
CA GLU A 229 -5.30 -15.05 2.94
C GLU A 229 -5.82 -15.63 1.62
N GLY A 230 -5.15 -15.28 0.53
CA GLY A 230 -5.46 -15.91 -0.75
C GLY A 230 -4.57 -15.44 -1.89
N ARG A 231 -4.84 -15.99 -3.07
CA ARG A 231 -4.06 -15.66 -4.27
C ARG A 231 -4.54 -14.35 -4.89
N VAL A 232 -3.60 -13.43 -5.14
CA VAL A 232 -3.86 -12.08 -5.66
C VAL A 232 -2.90 -11.71 -6.79
N VAL A 233 -3.27 -10.67 -7.53
CA VAL A 233 -2.41 -9.99 -8.51
C VAL A 233 -2.07 -8.61 -7.99
N SER A 234 -0.79 -8.27 -8.03
CA SER A 234 -0.33 -6.89 -7.83
C SER A 234 -0.21 -6.22 -9.19
N ARG A 235 -0.87 -5.07 -9.37
CA ARG A 235 -0.81 -4.29 -10.61
C ARG A 235 -0.85 -2.80 -10.28
N SER A 236 0.09 -2.04 -10.84
CA SER A 236 0.18 -0.58 -10.69
C SER A 236 0.15 -0.12 -9.22
N GLY A 237 0.80 -0.87 -8.32
CA GLY A 237 0.83 -0.57 -6.88
C GLY A 237 -0.40 -1.03 -6.08
N ASP A 238 -1.46 -1.46 -6.76
CA ASP A 238 -2.70 -1.96 -6.15
C ASP A 238 -2.80 -3.50 -6.20
N VAL A 239 -3.78 -4.07 -5.52
CA VAL A 239 -3.96 -5.51 -5.35
C VAL A 239 -5.38 -5.92 -5.73
N PHE A 240 -5.49 -6.96 -6.56
CA PHE A 240 -6.75 -7.44 -7.10
C PHE A 240 -6.92 -8.95 -6.93
N GLY A 241 -8.17 -9.40 -6.82
CA GLY A 241 -8.55 -10.81 -6.81
C GLY A 241 -9.76 -11.09 -5.92
N PRO A 242 -10.34 -12.30 -5.99
CA PRO A 242 -11.42 -12.73 -5.11
C PRO A 242 -11.15 -12.52 -3.60
N PRO A 243 -9.92 -12.72 -3.07
CA PRO A 243 -9.63 -12.45 -1.65
C PRO A 243 -9.84 -10.99 -1.24
N VAL A 244 -9.55 -10.04 -2.14
CA VAL A 244 -9.75 -8.59 -1.87
C VAL A 244 -11.24 -8.28 -1.75
N ASN A 245 -12.05 -8.82 -2.66
CA ASN A 245 -13.49 -8.68 -2.63
C ASN A 245 -14.08 -9.31 -1.36
N LEU A 246 -13.60 -10.49 -0.96
CA LEU A 246 -14.02 -11.16 0.27
C LEU A 246 -13.67 -10.32 1.51
N ALA A 247 -12.43 -9.86 1.62
CA ALA A 247 -11.98 -9.05 2.76
C ALA A 247 -12.77 -7.75 2.90
N SER A 248 -13.02 -7.04 1.79
CA SER A 248 -13.80 -5.78 1.76
C SER A 248 -15.28 -5.96 2.12
N ARG A 249 -15.80 -7.20 2.10
CA ARG A 249 -17.18 -7.50 2.50
C ARG A 249 -17.26 -8.09 3.89
N LEU A 250 -16.24 -8.82 4.33
CA LEU A 250 -16.15 -9.36 5.68
C LEU A 250 -16.03 -8.26 6.73
N VAL A 251 -15.32 -7.17 6.42
CA VAL A 251 -15.19 -6.01 7.32
C VAL A 251 -16.57 -5.42 7.69
N ASP A 252 -17.53 -5.42 6.76
CA ASP A 252 -18.89 -4.93 7.02
C ASP A 252 -19.68 -5.81 8.01
N THR A 253 -19.25 -7.06 8.21
CA THR A 253 -19.88 -8.03 9.13
C THR A 253 -19.24 -8.05 10.51
N ALA A 254 -18.18 -7.25 10.72
CA ALA A 254 -17.51 -7.09 11.99
C ALA A 254 -18.30 -6.14 12.89
N GLU A 255 -18.40 -6.50 14.16
CA GLU A 255 -18.84 -5.57 15.21
C GLU A 255 -17.73 -4.53 15.47
N PRO A 256 -18.02 -3.39 16.12
CA PRO A 256 -16.98 -2.45 16.56
C PRO A 256 -15.91 -3.15 17.41
N GLY A 257 -14.64 -2.98 17.07
CA GLY A 257 -13.49 -3.71 17.63
C GLY A 257 -13.32 -5.14 17.11
N GLY A 258 -14.24 -5.61 16.28
CA GLY A 258 -14.23 -6.95 15.75
C GLY A 258 -13.31 -7.11 14.55
N ILE A 259 -12.65 -8.27 14.47
CA ILE A 259 -11.91 -8.70 13.29
C ILE A 259 -12.62 -9.92 12.67
N ARG A 260 -12.81 -9.94 11.35
CA ARG A 260 -13.47 -11.02 10.61
C ARG A 260 -12.57 -11.67 9.57
N MET A 261 -12.57 -13.00 9.56
CA MET A 261 -11.84 -13.86 8.63
C MET A 261 -12.80 -14.78 7.89
N ASP A 262 -12.36 -15.30 6.74
CA ASP A 262 -12.99 -16.47 6.14
C ASP A 262 -12.50 -17.78 6.79
N GLN A 263 -13.18 -18.87 6.49
CA GLN A 263 -12.87 -20.17 7.10
C GLN A 263 -11.47 -20.69 6.75
N ALA A 264 -10.97 -20.46 5.53
CA ALA A 264 -9.66 -20.97 5.13
C ALA A 264 -8.55 -20.26 5.90
N THR A 265 -8.62 -18.92 5.98
CA THR A 265 -7.67 -18.10 6.76
C THR A 265 -7.71 -18.45 8.25
N ALA A 266 -8.91 -18.63 8.83
CA ALA A 266 -9.05 -19.03 10.23
C ALA A 266 -8.37 -20.38 10.51
N ARG A 267 -8.56 -21.37 9.62
CA ARG A 267 -7.91 -22.68 9.75
C ARG A 267 -6.40 -22.60 9.59
N ALA A 268 -5.91 -21.82 8.63
CA ALA A 268 -4.48 -21.59 8.44
C ALA A 268 -3.84 -20.95 9.68
N LEU A 269 -4.48 -19.94 10.27
CA LEU A 269 -3.99 -19.28 11.48
C LEU A 269 -4.01 -20.23 12.69
N MET A 270 -5.06 -21.03 12.88
CA MET A 270 -5.14 -22.03 13.94
C MET A 270 -4.10 -23.16 13.81
N ALA A 271 -3.61 -23.42 12.61
CA ALA A 271 -2.53 -24.38 12.35
C ALA A 271 -1.12 -23.76 12.46
N SER A 272 -1.02 -22.44 12.64
CA SER A 272 0.26 -21.73 12.69
C SER A 272 0.96 -21.88 14.06
N PRO A 273 2.28 -21.68 14.14
CA PRO A 273 3.02 -21.70 15.41
C PRO A 273 2.57 -20.64 16.43
N VAL A 274 1.86 -19.60 15.97
CA VAL A 274 1.37 -18.49 16.82
C VAL A 274 -0.10 -18.65 17.22
N ALA A 275 -0.74 -19.78 16.92
CA ALA A 275 -2.17 -20.00 17.19
C ALA A 275 -2.57 -19.71 18.64
N LEU A 276 -1.70 -20.03 19.61
CA LEU A 276 -1.94 -19.80 21.05
C LEU A 276 -2.03 -18.31 21.44
N ARG A 277 -1.58 -17.38 20.58
CA ARG A 277 -1.70 -15.94 20.80
C ARG A 277 -3.11 -15.41 20.51
N TYR A 278 -3.96 -16.22 19.89
CA TYR A 278 -5.23 -15.78 19.34
C TYR A 278 -6.39 -16.66 19.78
N ARG A 279 -7.55 -16.04 20.02
CA ARG A 279 -8.83 -16.72 20.10
C ARG A 279 -9.51 -16.61 18.74
N VAL A 280 -9.77 -17.76 18.13
CA VAL A 280 -10.44 -17.88 16.82
C VAL A 280 -11.75 -18.64 16.99
N ARG A 281 -12.87 -18.04 16.61
CA ARG A 281 -14.21 -18.66 16.76
C ARG A 281 -15.07 -18.46 15.52
N GLN A 282 -15.84 -19.48 15.16
CA GLN A 282 -16.85 -19.37 14.12
C GLN A 282 -17.99 -18.46 14.60
N CYS A 283 -18.43 -17.53 13.76
CA CYS A 283 -19.57 -16.66 14.00
C CYS A 283 -20.87 -17.28 13.48
N HIS A 284 -22.00 -16.60 13.71
CA HIS A 284 -23.27 -16.94 13.07
C HIS A 284 -23.26 -16.56 11.58
N ASP A 285 -24.16 -17.18 10.81
CA ASP A 285 -24.35 -16.86 9.40
C ASP A 285 -24.83 -15.42 9.24
N VAL A 286 -24.20 -14.69 8.31
CA VAL A 286 -24.55 -13.31 7.98
C VAL A 286 -24.75 -13.18 6.47
N VAL A 287 -25.66 -12.29 6.08
CA VAL A 287 -25.84 -11.94 4.68
C VAL A 287 -24.84 -10.85 4.33
N ALA A 288 -23.79 -11.20 3.60
CA ALA A 288 -22.81 -10.23 3.14
C ALA A 288 -23.17 -9.70 1.74
N LYS A 289 -23.09 -8.38 1.57
CA LYS A 289 -23.50 -7.68 0.35
C LYS A 289 -22.78 -8.23 -0.88
N GLY A 290 -23.55 -8.82 -1.81
CA GLY A 290 -23.01 -9.38 -3.05
C GLY A 290 -22.29 -10.73 -2.91
N MET A 291 -22.26 -11.34 -1.72
CA MET A 291 -21.71 -12.70 -1.49
C MET A 291 -22.77 -13.71 -1.04
N GLY A 292 -23.95 -13.24 -0.62
CA GLY A 292 -24.99 -14.11 -0.06
C GLY A 292 -24.67 -14.49 1.39
N ASN A 293 -25.09 -15.68 1.81
CA ASN A 293 -24.82 -16.16 3.17
C ASN A 293 -23.36 -16.59 3.30
N VAL A 294 -22.68 -16.00 4.28
CA VAL A 294 -21.31 -16.37 4.67
C VAL A 294 -21.27 -16.62 6.16
N THR A 295 -20.42 -17.58 6.57
CA THR A 295 -20.16 -17.86 7.99
C THR A 295 -18.75 -17.37 8.33
N PRO A 296 -18.61 -16.13 8.82
CA PRO A 296 -17.30 -15.57 9.12
C PRO A 296 -16.72 -16.18 10.40
N TRP A 297 -15.43 -15.94 10.60
CA TRP A 297 -14.70 -16.31 11.79
C TRP A 297 -14.18 -15.05 12.48
N SER A 298 -14.23 -15.03 13.80
CA SER A 298 -13.68 -13.95 14.63
C SER A 298 -12.21 -14.22 14.95
N LEU A 299 -11.45 -13.14 15.06
CA LEU A 299 -10.07 -13.13 15.55
C LEU A 299 -9.97 -12.14 16.72
N GLU A 300 -9.42 -12.59 17.84
CA GLU A 300 -9.09 -11.76 19.00
C GLU A 300 -7.71 -12.14 19.53
N ARG A 301 -6.99 -11.21 20.17
CA ARG A 301 -5.79 -11.52 20.95
C ARG A 301 -6.20 -12.25 22.24
N ALA A 302 -5.46 -13.30 22.60
CA ALA A 302 -5.81 -14.22 23.70
C ALA A 302 -5.62 -13.61 25.10
#